data_AF-A0A7R9D2B7-F1
#
_entry.id   AF-A0A7R9D2B7-F1
#
_cell.length_a   1.000
_cell.length_b   1.000
_cell.length_c   1.000
_cell.angle_alpha   90.00
_cell.angle_beta   90.00
_cell.angle_gamma   90.00
#
_symmetry.space_group_name_H-M   'P 1'
#
loop_
_entity.id
_entity.type
_entity.pdbx_description
1 polymer ?
#
loop_
_entity_poly.entity_id
_entity_poly.type
_entity_poly.pdbx_seq_one_letter_code
_entity_poly.pdbx_strand_id
1 'polypeptide(L)'
;MSDMSSKPILAAVSSPRRALSCWRCRAIFSLCILEHVTVLANRRARDYTQLNSLKENCLEQDASMCTSEVVNSSNGREFLTGFHKRKVQRQKKAKEELDLQLKEERKRLKKETRESYKKLVVSHRPIPELEEFEAKEYDLETHTVSILEVSAADLAQKNNWIGVNKVQYEEVKVEDDAGDAEGEKRTVPGMEFRTEKDVRRVIKKQATKIVQNSKAFQTKNKLEKQKNKKKSMKMKNQRIKLQSKNKKGKRVITSVLLTIAEVDNENS
;
A
#
# COMPACT_ATOMS: atom_id res chain seq x y z
N MET A 1 3.28 64.53 -86.47
CA MET A 1 4.43 64.38 -85.55
C MET A 1 4.18 63.12 -84.75
N SER A 2 4.52 61.97 -85.31
CA SER A 2 5.81 61.26 -85.16
C SER A 2 5.75 60.30 -83.98
N ASP A 3 5.74 59.02 -84.35
CA ASP A 3 5.83 57.79 -83.59
C ASP A 3 6.67 57.81 -82.30
N MET A 4 6.29 56.97 -81.33
CA MET A 4 7.11 55.80 -80.97
C MET A 4 6.38 54.87 -79.99
N SER A 5 6.15 53.67 -80.50
CA SER A 5 5.87 52.40 -79.81
C SER A 5 6.67 52.20 -78.52
N SER A 6 6.02 51.77 -77.43
CA SER A 6 6.60 50.80 -76.49
C SER A 6 5.50 50.09 -75.69
N LYS A 7 5.47 48.76 -75.85
CA LYS A 7 4.54 47.80 -75.25
C LYS A 7 4.76 47.69 -73.73
N PRO A 8 3.70 47.47 -72.92
CA PRO A 8 3.87 47.13 -71.52
C PRO A 8 4.41 45.69 -71.38
N ILE A 9 5.51 45.56 -70.63
CA ILE A 9 6.10 44.27 -70.24
C ILE A 9 5.17 43.63 -69.20
N LEU A 10 4.48 42.56 -69.58
CA LEU A 10 3.82 41.64 -68.66
C LEU A 10 4.89 40.78 -67.98
N ALA A 11 5.29 41.17 -66.76
CA ALA A 11 6.03 40.30 -65.87
C ALA A 11 5.04 39.36 -65.16
N ALA A 12 4.94 38.12 -65.64
CA ALA A 12 4.30 37.04 -64.91
C ALA A 12 5.22 36.62 -63.76
N VAL A 13 5.00 37.16 -62.55
CA VAL A 13 5.56 36.57 -61.33
C VAL A 13 4.59 35.49 -60.86
N SER A 14 4.98 34.24 -61.08
CA SER A 14 4.36 33.09 -60.44
C SER A 14 4.52 33.20 -58.92
N SER A 15 3.52 33.75 -58.24
CA SER A 15 3.48 33.68 -56.78
C SER A 15 3.16 32.25 -56.33
N PRO A 16 3.99 31.63 -55.47
CA PRO A 16 3.74 30.30 -54.95
C PRO A 16 2.52 30.33 -54.02
N ARG A 17 1.39 29.80 -54.50
CA ARG A 17 0.20 29.46 -53.70
C ARG A 17 0.48 28.29 -52.73
N ARG A 18 1.51 28.38 -51.88
CA ARG A 18 1.79 27.39 -50.81
C ARG A 18 2.52 28.02 -49.61
N ALA A 19 1.99 29.11 -49.05
CA ALA A 19 2.50 29.64 -47.78
C ALA A 19 1.41 30.13 -46.80
N LEU A 20 0.13 30.04 -47.16
CA LEU A 20 -0.99 30.49 -46.31
C LEU A 20 -1.69 29.36 -45.53
N SER A 21 -1.38 28.09 -45.80
CA SER A 21 -1.90 26.95 -45.04
C SER A 21 -1.14 26.70 -43.73
N CYS A 22 0.11 27.15 -43.61
CA CYS A 22 0.92 26.88 -42.41
C CYS A 22 0.61 27.85 -41.26
N TRP A 23 0.33 29.13 -41.54
CA TRP A 23 0.01 30.11 -40.49
C TRP A 23 -1.41 29.95 -39.95
N ARG A 24 -2.39 29.62 -40.81
CA ARG A 24 -3.77 29.37 -40.38
C ARG A 24 -3.89 28.12 -39.51
N CYS A 25 -3.21 27.02 -39.85
CA CYS A 25 -3.22 25.82 -39.02
C CYS A 25 -2.48 26.02 -37.67
N ARG A 26 -1.39 26.80 -37.65
CA ARG A 26 -0.65 27.11 -36.42
C ARG A 26 -1.40 28.07 -35.50
N ALA A 27 -2.14 29.03 -36.08
CA ALA A 27 -3.03 29.91 -35.33
C ALA A 27 -4.23 29.15 -34.73
N ILE A 28 -4.85 28.24 -35.49
CA ILE A 28 -5.95 27.39 -34.99
C ILE A 28 -5.46 26.44 -33.89
N PHE A 29 -4.28 25.84 -34.04
CA PHE A 29 -3.71 24.96 -33.01
C PHE A 29 -3.32 25.74 -31.73
N SER A 30 -2.78 26.96 -31.87
CA SER A 30 -2.47 27.85 -30.75
C SER A 30 -3.75 28.29 -30.01
N LEU A 31 -4.79 28.68 -30.75
CA LEU A 31 -6.09 29.04 -30.18
C LEU A 31 -6.75 27.86 -29.47
N CYS A 32 -6.66 26.65 -30.04
CA CYS A 32 -7.20 25.44 -29.42
C CYS A 32 -6.46 25.05 -28.13
N ILE A 33 -5.13 25.24 -28.07
CA ILE A 33 -4.35 25.06 -26.83
C ILE A 33 -4.73 26.13 -25.79
N LEU A 34 -4.91 27.38 -26.19
CA LEU A 34 -5.35 28.47 -25.30
C LEU A 34 -6.77 28.23 -24.76
N GLU A 35 -7.69 27.74 -25.59
CA GLU A 35 -9.03 27.32 -25.16
C GLU A 35 -8.98 26.11 -24.21
N HIS A 36 -8.16 25.10 -24.49
CA HIS A 36 -8.01 23.97 -23.57
C HIS A 36 -7.37 24.37 -22.24
N VAL A 37 -6.37 25.25 -22.24
CA VAL A 37 -5.71 25.75 -21.02
C VAL A 37 -6.68 26.62 -20.21
N THR A 38 -7.48 27.47 -20.86
CA THR A 38 -8.51 28.27 -20.17
C THR A 38 -9.66 27.41 -19.65
N VAL A 39 -10.10 26.37 -20.37
CA VAL A 39 -11.09 25.41 -19.89
C VAL A 39 -10.55 24.60 -18.69
N LEU A 40 -9.28 24.18 -18.72
CA LEU A 40 -8.63 23.50 -17.59
C LEU A 40 -8.42 24.43 -16.39
N ALA A 41 -8.06 25.70 -16.63
CA ALA A 41 -7.95 26.71 -15.58
C ALA A 41 -9.32 27.00 -14.94
N ASN A 42 -10.37 27.09 -15.75
CA ASN A 42 -11.75 27.27 -15.28
C ASN A 42 -12.30 26.03 -14.54
N ARG A 43 -11.92 24.81 -14.94
CA ARG A 43 -12.22 23.58 -14.17
C ARG A 43 -11.49 23.59 -12.83
N ARG A 44 -10.19 23.89 -12.81
CA ARG A 44 -9.43 24.02 -11.55
C ARG A 44 -9.97 25.13 -10.65
N ALA A 45 -10.40 26.24 -11.21
CA ALA A 45 -11.05 27.32 -10.46
C ALA A 45 -12.38 26.86 -9.87
N ARG A 46 -13.21 26.11 -10.61
CA ARG A 46 -14.44 25.48 -10.07
C ARG A 46 -14.16 24.44 -8.99
N ASP A 47 -13.13 23.62 -9.16
CA ASP A 47 -12.75 22.64 -8.14
C ASP A 47 -12.24 23.35 -6.87
N TYR A 48 -11.53 24.47 -7.01
CA TYR A 48 -11.11 25.31 -5.88
C TYR A 48 -12.29 26.02 -5.21
N THR A 49 -13.28 26.53 -5.96
CA THR A 49 -14.47 27.14 -5.36
C THR A 49 -15.37 26.10 -4.70
N GLN A 50 -15.50 24.89 -5.25
CA GLN A 50 -16.20 23.77 -4.62
C GLN A 50 -15.49 23.27 -3.36
N LEU A 51 -14.15 23.19 -3.38
CA LEU A 51 -13.37 22.85 -2.18
C LEU A 51 -13.41 23.94 -1.13
N ASN A 52 -13.45 25.21 -1.53
CA ASN A 52 -13.59 26.34 -0.60
C ASN A 52 -15.00 26.42 -0.03
N SER A 53 -16.06 26.20 -0.82
CA SER A 53 -17.42 26.14 -0.29
C SER A 53 -17.64 24.94 0.64
N LEU A 54 -17.04 23.78 0.35
CA LEU A 54 -17.05 22.64 1.28
C LEU A 54 -16.26 22.92 2.56
N LYS A 55 -15.14 23.66 2.48
CA LYS A 55 -14.40 24.10 3.66
C LYS A 55 -15.17 25.13 4.48
N GLU A 56 -15.83 26.09 3.84
CA GLU A 56 -16.66 27.11 4.48
C GLU A 56 -17.88 26.47 5.16
N ASN A 57 -18.55 25.52 4.50
CA ASN A 57 -19.66 24.75 5.10
C ASN A 57 -19.21 23.90 6.30
N CYS A 58 -18.03 23.27 6.25
CA CYS A 58 -17.48 22.56 7.40
C CYS A 58 -17.07 23.51 8.54
N LEU A 59 -16.52 24.69 8.21
CA LEU A 59 -16.16 25.71 9.20
C LEU A 59 -17.40 26.34 9.84
N GLU A 60 -18.49 26.52 9.11
CA GLU A 60 -19.76 27.04 9.65
C GLU A 60 -20.48 26.01 10.53
N GLN A 61 -20.44 24.72 10.19
CA GLN A 61 -20.99 23.68 11.05
C GLN A 61 -20.21 23.52 12.36
N ASP A 62 -18.88 23.67 12.33
CA ASP A 62 -18.05 23.65 13.55
C ASP A 62 -18.08 25.00 14.33
N ALA A 63 -18.34 26.13 13.66
CA ALA A 63 -18.43 27.46 14.29
C ALA A 63 -19.81 27.70 14.94
N SER A 64 -20.90 27.15 14.40
CA SER A 64 -22.23 27.29 15.03
C SER A 64 -22.36 26.54 16.35
N MET A 65 -21.46 25.58 16.63
CA MET A 65 -21.36 24.90 17.93
C MET A 65 -20.46 25.66 18.92
N CYS A 66 -19.84 26.77 18.49
CA CYS A 66 -18.98 27.64 19.29
C CYS A 66 -19.62 29.01 19.53
N THR A 67 -20.87 29.06 19.99
CA THR A 67 -21.51 30.33 20.39
C THR A 67 -21.93 30.28 21.86
N SER A 68 -21.11 30.98 22.66
CA SER A 68 -21.43 31.57 23.97
C SER A 68 -22.21 30.71 24.96
N GLU A 69 -21.58 29.67 25.52
CA GLU A 69 -21.94 29.28 26.88
C GLU A 69 -21.47 30.39 27.84
N VAL A 70 -22.42 31.07 28.48
CA VAL A 70 -22.15 31.98 29.59
C VAL A 70 -21.39 31.18 30.65
N VAL A 71 -20.12 31.51 30.79
CA VAL A 71 -19.22 30.86 31.72
C VAL A 71 -19.64 31.25 33.14
N ASN A 72 -20.45 30.41 33.79
CA ASN A 72 -20.68 30.50 35.23
C ASN A 72 -19.33 30.44 35.97
N SER A 73 -19.18 31.23 37.05
CA SER A 73 -17.91 31.47 37.74
C SER A 73 -17.14 30.20 38.17
N SER A 74 -17.85 29.10 38.46
CA SER A 74 -17.27 27.78 38.75
C SER A 74 -16.76 27.04 37.49
N ASN A 75 -17.54 27.03 36.41
CA ASN A 75 -17.20 26.33 35.16
C ASN A 75 -16.10 27.06 34.37
N GLY A 76 -15.93 28.37 34.59
CA GLY A 76 -14.88 29.17 33.97
C GLY A 76 -13.48 28.84 34.41
N ARG A 77 -13.29 28.56 35.70
CA ARG A 77 -12.00 28.11 36.22
C ARG A 77 -11.61 26.78 35.59
N GLU A 78 -12.55 25.85 35.44
CA GLU A 78 -12.27 24.55 34.81
C GLU A 78 -12.05 24.66 33.30
N PHE A 79 -12.75 25.58 32.64
CA PHE A 79 -12.49 25.89 31.24
C PHE A 79 -11.07 26.46 31.05
N LEU A 80 -10.67 27.46 31.84
CA LEU A 80 -9.36 28.12 31.71
C LEU A 80 -8.19 27.28 32.24
N THR A 81 -8.38 26.40 33.21
CA THR A 81 -7.30 25.54 33.75
C THR A 81 -7.29 24.13 33.14
N GLY A 82 -8.40 23.69 32.54
CA GLY A 82 -8.62 22.34 32.03
C GLY A 82 -8.01 22.03 30.65
N PHE A 83 -7.14 22.89 30.09
CA PHE A 83 -6.53 22.67 28.77
C PHE A 83 -5.77 21.34 28.67
N HIS A 84 -5.08 20.93 29.74
CA HIS A 84 -4.41 19.63 29.78
C HIS A 84 -5.43 18.49 29.71
N LYS A 85 -6.54 18.57 30.47
CA LYS A 85 -7.63 17.59 30.43
C LYS A 85 -8.20 17.46 29.01
N ARG A 86 -8.54 18.58 28.36
CA ARG A 86 -9.05 18.59 26.97
C ARG A 86 -8.04 18.07 25.95
N LYS A 87 -6.75 18.38 26.12
CA LYS A 87 -5.68 17.87 25.26
C LYS A 87 -5.54 16.36 25.39
N VAL A 88 -5.60 15.83 26.61
CA VAL A 88 -5.57 14.38 26.88
C VAL A 88 -6.81 13.70 26.31
N GLN A 89 -8.01 14.28 26.49
CA GLN A 89 -9.25 13.77 25.91
C GLN A 89 -9.19 13.70 24.39
N ARG A 90 -8.76 14.77 23.71
CA ARG A 90 -8.55 14.77 22.25
C ARG A 90 -7.56 13.70 21.80
N GLN A 91 -6.46 13.52 22.54
CA GLN A 91 -5.50 12.46 22.25
C GLN A 91 -6.08 11.06 22.46
N LYS A 92 -6.93 10.88 23.47
CA LYS A 92 -7.61 9.60 23.75
C LYS A 92 -8.60 9.29 22.63
N LYS A 93 -9.47 10.24 22.28
CA LYS A 93 -10.43 10.14 21.18
C LYS A 93 -9.75 9.77 19.85
N ALA A 94 -8.66 10.46 19.50
CA ALA A 94 -7.92 10.17 18.27
C ALA A 94 -7.25 8.79 18.26
N LYS A 95 -6.86 8.25 19.43
CA LYS A 95 -6.33 6.87 19.53
C LYS A 95 -7.45 5.85 19.38
N GLU A 96 -8.58 6.07 20.07
CA GLU A 96 -9.74 5.18 20.01
C GLU A 96 -10.31 5.10 18.60
N GLU A 97 -10.44 6.23 17.91
CA GLU A 97 -10.88 6.29 16.51
C GLU A 97 -9.96 5.48 15.58
N LEU A 98 -8.64 5.63 15.73
CA LEU A 98 -7.65 4.85 14.97
C LEU A 98 -7.79 3.35 15.28
N ASP A 99 -7.97 2.98 16.54
CA ASP A 99 -8.14 1.58 16.95
C ASP A 99 -9.47 0.98 16.43
N LEU A 100 -10.54 1.77 16.36
CA LEU A 100 -11.81 1.38 15.75
C LEU A 100 -11.62 1.11 14.25
N GLN A 101 -10.97 2.01 13.51
CA GLN A 101 -10.64 1.82 12.10
C GLN A 101 -9.84 0.53 11.88
N LEU A 102 -8.85 0.23 12.74
CA LEU A 102 -8.08 -1.02 12.66
C LEU A 102 -8.93 -2.26 12.93
N LYS A 103 -9.91 -2.19 13.83
CA LYS A 103 -10.84 -3.29 14.12
C LYS A 103 -11.78 -3.54 12.94
N GLU A 104 -12.30 -2.48 12.32
CA GLU A 104 -13.16 -2.56 11.14
C GLU A 104 -12.42 -3.15 9.94
N GLU A 105 -11.20 -2.67 9.67
CA GLU A 105 -10.33 -3.24 8.61
C GLU A 105 -10.05 -4.73 8.87
N ARG A 106 -9.76 -5.13 10.11
CA ARG A 106 -9.58 -6.55 10.45
C ARG A 106 -10.86 -7.36 10.23
N LYS A 107 -12.03 -6.83 10.59
CA LYS A 107 -13.33 -7.49 10.38
C LYS A 107 -13.60 -7.64 8.88
N ARG A 108 -13.33 -6.60 8.09
CA ARG A 108 -13.46 -6.60 6.63
C ARG A 108 -12.60 -7.68 5.99
N LEU A 109 -11.31 -7.71 6.31
CA LEU A 109 -10.38 -8.72 5.78
C LEU A 109 -10.80 -10.15 6.14
N LYS A 110 -11.31 -10.38 7.36
CA LYS A 110 -11.84 -11.68 7.76
C LYS A 110 -13.06 -12.08 6.94
N LYS A 111 -13.97 -11.15 6.65
CA LYS A 111 -15.15 -11.40 5.80
C LYS A 111 -14.73 -11.73 4.37
N GLU A 112 -13.86 -10.92 3.78
CA GLU A 112 -13.32 -11.15 2.42
C GLU A 112 -12.62 -12.51 2.31
N THR A 113 -11.86 -12.91 3.33
CA THR A 113 -11.22 -14.24 3.40
C THR A 113 -12.24 -15.38 3.51
N ARG A 114 -13.31 -15.19 4.30
CA ARG A 114 -14.37 -16.21 4.44
C ARG A 114 -15.18 -16.34 3.14
N GLU A 115 -15.45 -15.23 2.47
CA GLU A 115 -16.16 -15.20 1.18
C GLU A 115 -15.31 -15.80 0.06
N SER A 116 -14.01 -15.49 0.00
CA SER A 116 -13.09 -16.11 -0.97
C SER A 116 -12.98 -17.62 -0.74
N TYR A 117 -12.87 -18.06 0.52
CA TYR A 117 -12.89 -19.48 0.85
C TYR A 117 -14.23 -20.15 0.48
N LYS A 118 -15.38 -19.50 0.77
CA LYS A 118 -16.70 -20.02 0.38
C LYS A 118 -16.80 -20.20 -1.15
N LYS A 119 -16.28 -19.26 -1.94
CA LYS A 119 -16.26 -19.37 -3.41
C LYS A 119 -15.41 -20.55 -3.88
N LEU A 120 -14.21 -20.72 -3.31
CA LEU A 120 -13.30 -21.85 -3.60
C LEU A 120 -13.90 -23.22 -3.22
N VAL A 121 -14.60 -23.29 -2.10
CA VAL A 121 -15.26 -24.53 -1.66
C VAL A 121 -16.48 -24.86 -2.52
N VAL A 122 -17.27 -23.85 -2.90
CA VAL A 122 -18.42 -24.05 -3.80
C VAL A 122 -17.98 -24.58 -5.16
N SER A 123 -16.85 -24.13 -5.70
CA SER A 123 -16.32 -24.67 -6.96
C SER A 123 -15.74 -26.07 -6.85
N HIS A 124 -15.41 -26.55 -5.64
CA HIS A 124 -14.90 -27.91 -5.40
C HIS A 124 -15.99 -28.89 -4.96
N ARG A 125 -17.27 -28.50 -5.00
CA ARG A 125 -18.34 -29.47 -4.77
C ARG A 125 -18.39 -30.44 -5.95
N PRO A 126 -18.47 -31.76 -5.70
CA PRO A 126 -18.66 -32.73 -6.77
C PRO A 126 -19.94 -32.36 -7.52
N ILE A 127 -19.87 -32.38 -8.84
CA ILE A 127 -20.99 -32.07 -9.71
C ILE A 127 -21.96 -33.25 -9.58
N PRO A 128 -23.20 -33.04 -9.11
CA PRO A 128 -24.13 -34.15 -8.86
C PRO A 128 -24.41 -34.99 -10.12
N GLU A 129 -24.27 -34.40 -11.31
CA GLU A 129 -24.40 -35.13 -12.57
C GLU A 129 -23.32 -36.21 -12.74
N LEU A 130 -22.12 -36.07 -12.19
CA LEU A 130 -21.04 -37.04 -12.31
C LEU A 130 -21.18 -38.23 -11.34
N GLU A 131 -21.64 -37.98 -10.10
CA GLU A 131 -21.97 -39.05 -9.13
C GLU A 131 -23.04 -40.00 -9.68
N GLU A 132 -23.98 -39.48 -10.48
CA GLU A 132 -25.07 -40.26 -11.04
C GLU A 132 -24.60 -41.23 -12.15
N PHE A 133 -23.40 -41.06 -12.74
CA PHE A 133 -22.84 -41.97 -13.74
C PHE A 133 -22.04 -43.13 -13.12
N GLU A 134 -21.77 -43.11 -11.81
CA GLU A 134 -20.89 -44.09 -11.18
C GLU A 134 -21.52 -45.50 -11.04
N ALA A 135 -22.84 -45.66 -11.28
CA ALA A 135 -23.52 -46.97 -11.23
C ALA A 135 -24.91 -47.00 -11.92
N LYS A 136 -25.04 -46.56 -13.18
CA LYS A 136 -26.30 -46.72 -13.94
C LYS A 136 -26.36 -48.10 -14.60
N GLU A 137 -27.26 -48.94 -14.09
CA GLU A 137 -27.67 -50.20 -14.72
C GLU A 137 -28.79 -49.93 -15.72
N TYR A 138 -28.59 -50.35 -16.97
CA TYR A 138 -29.58 -50.27 -18.03
C TYR A 138 -30.09 -51.67 -18.34
N ASP A 139 -31.36 -51.92 -18.03
CA ASP A 139 -32.05 -53.14 -18.43
C ASP A 139 -32.53 -53.00 -19.88
N LEU A 140 -31.94 -53.79 -20.79
CA LEU A 140 -32.50 -54.01 -22.12
C LEU A 140 -33.30 -55.31 -22.12
N GLU A 141 -34.22 -55.45 -23.08
CA GLU A 141 -35.13 -56.61 -23.21
C GLU A 141 -34.44 -57.98 -23.28
N THR A 142 -33.12 -58.02 -23.51
CA THR A 142 -32.33 -59.26 -23.62
C THR A 142 -31.16 -59.37 -22.65
N HIS A 143 -30.66 -58.26 -22.09
CA HIS A 143 -29.50 -58.27 -21.19
C HIS A 143 -29.35 -56.91 -20.46
N THR A 144 -28.67 -56.95 -19.32
CA THR A 144 -28.46 -55.79 -18.45
C THR A 144 -27.04 -55.26 -18.62
N VAL A 145 -26.86 -53.97 -18.92
CA VAL A 145 -25.55 -53.35 -19.10
C VAL A 145 -25.30 -52.31 -18.00
N SER A 146 -24.24 -52.50 -17.21
CA SER A 146 -23.78 -51.55 -16.19
C SER A 146 -22.60 -50.73 -16.71
N ILE A 147 -22.70 -49.39 -16.68
CA ILE A 147 -21.57 -48.51 -16.99
C ILE A 147 -20.84 -48.21 -15.68
N LEU A 148 -19.69 -48.84 -15.49
CA LEU A 148 -18.82 -48.66 -14.31
C LEU A 148 -17.44 -48.18 -14.79
N GLU A 149 -16.85 -47.21 -14.11
CA GLU A 149 -15.46 -46.81 -14.37
C GLU A 149 -14.52 -47.92 -13.88
N VAL A 150 -13.99 -48.71 -14.82
CA VAL A 150 -13.00 -49.74 -14.47
C VAL A 150 -11.60 -49.14 -14.53
N SER A 151 -10.89 -49.14 -13.41
CA SER A 151 -9.51 -48.68 -13.39
C SER A 151 -8.61 -49.63 -14.19
N ALA A 152 -7.58 -49.09 -14.84
CA ALA A 152 -6.62 -49.89 -15.60
C ALA A 152 -5.88 -50.93 -14.74
N ALA A 153 -5.78 -50.69 -13.42
CA ALA A 153 -5.20 -51.63 -12.48
C ALA A 153 -6.12 -52.83 -12.24
N ASP A 154 -7.44 -52.60 -12.10
CA ASP A 154 -8.42 -53.66 -11.87
C ASP A 154 -8.60 -54.55 -13.11
N LEU A 155 -8.57 -53.94 -14.31
CA LEU A 155 -8.55 -54.68 -15.57
C LEU A 155 -7.28 -55.52 -15.70
N ALA A 156 -6.13 -54.97 -15.32
CA ALA A 156 -4.86 -55.70 -15.39
C ALA A 156 -4.82 -56.89 -14.43
N GLN A 157 -5.38 -56.74 -13.23
CA GLN A 157 -5.47 -57.82 -12.25
C GLN A 157 -6.42 -58.93 -12.69
N LYS A 158 -7.57 -58.59 -13.29
CA LYS A 158 -8.56 -59.57 -13.76
C LYS A 158 -8.10 -60.31 -15.02
N ASN A 159 -7.41 -59.63 -15.93
CA ASN A 159 -7.02 -60.16 -17.24
C ASN A 159 -5.55 -60.58 -17.33
N ASN A 160 -4.82 -60.65 -16.20
CA ASN A 160 -3.38 -60.91 -16.13
C ASN A 160 -2.55 -60.03 -17.08
N TRP A 161 -2.95 -58.77 -17.27
CA TRP A 161 -2.16 -57.83 -18.07
C TRP A 161 -1.04 -57.20 -17.23
N ILE A 162 0.03 -56.81 -17.91
CA ILE A 162 1.08 -55.99 -17.31
C ILE A 162 0.46 -54.63 -16.98
N GLY A 163 0.22 -54.38 -15.69
CA GLY A 163 -0.45 -53.16 -15.20
C GLY A 163 0.36 -51.88 -15.40
N VAL A 164 -0.17 -50.76 -14.90
CA VAL A 164 0.48 -49.44 -14.99
C VAL A 164 1.85 -49.48 -14.30
N ASN A 165 2.91 -49.15 -15.04
CA ASN A 165 4.29 -49.17 -14.55
C ASN A 165 4.48 -48.12 -13.44
N LYS A 166 4.58 -48.57 -12.18
CA LYS A 166 4.84 -47.70 -11.03
C LYS A 166 6.33 -47.70 -10.74
N VAL A 167 6.97 -46.55 -10.90
CA VAL A 167 8.37 -46.36 -10.47
C VAL A 167 8.42 -46.52 -8.95
N GLN A 168 9.18 -47.49 -8.46
CA GLN A 168 9.45 -47.62 -7.03
C GLN A 168 10.41 -46.51 -6.63
N TYR A 169 9.91 -45.54 -5.88
CA TYR A 169 10.77 -44.63 -5.13
C TYR A 169 11.04 -45.31 -3.79
N GLU A 170 12.30 -45.64 -3.52
CA GLU A 170 12.71 -46.03 -2.17
C GLU A 170 12.37 -44.86 -1.23
N GLU A 171 11.44 -45.09 -0.32
CA GLU A 171 11.11 -44.15 0.75
C GLU A 171 12.35 -44.01 1.64
N VAL A 172 13.18 -43.01 1.33
CA VAL A 172 14.16 -42.51 2.27
C VAL A 172 13.38 -41.98 3.47
N LYS A 173 13.39 -42.74 4.57
CA LYS A 173 12.99 -42.28 5.89
C LYS A 173 13.85 -41.07 6.24
N VAL A 174 13.34 -39.87 5.98
CA VAL A 174 13.92 -38.64 6.50
C VAL A 174 13.41 -38.51 7.92
N GLU A 175 14.26 -38.91 8.86
CA GLU A 175 14.11 -38.51 10.26
C GLU A 175 14.09 -36.99 10.34
N ASP A 176 13.12 -36.45 11.07
CA ASP A 176 12.97 -35.04 11.37
C ASP A 176 14.18 -34.53 12.17
N ASP A 177 15.24 -34.09 11.49
CA ASP A 177 16.27 -33.25 12.10
C ASP A 177 16.01 -31.77 11.81
N ALA A 178 15.77 -31.03 12.88
CA ALA A 178 15.49 -29.60 12.88
C ALA A 178 16.80 -28.81 12.67
N GLY A 179 17.30 -28.78 11.43
CA GLY A 179 18.40 -27.93 11.00
C GLY A 179 17.91 -26.69 10.26
N ASP A 180 17.93 -25.54 10.93
CA ASP A 180 17.81 -24.21 10.32
C ASP A 180 19.01 -23.97 9.38
N ALA A 181 18.77 -24.05 8.07
CA ALA A 181 19.74 -23.68 7.05
C ALA A 181 19.07 -22.80 6.01
N GLU A 182 19.30 -21.48 6.12
CA GLU A 182 19.09 -20.52 5.04
C GLU A 182 20.00 -20.88 3.86
N GLY A 183 19.48 -21.67 2.93
CA GLY A 183 20.01 -21.81 1.59
C GLY A 183 19.05 -21.18 0.59
N GLU A 184 19.46 -20.09 -0.05
CA GLU A 184 18.81 -19.53 -1.24
C GLU A 184 18.79 -20.60 -2.35
N LYS A 185 17.76 -21.45 -2.34
CA LYS A 185 17.42 -22.25 -3.53
C LYS A 185 16.85 -21.28 -4.56
N ARG A 186 17.59 -21.07 -5.64
CA ARG A 186 17.12 -20.41 -6.87
C ARG A 186 15.91 -21.19 -7.38
N THR A 187 14.71 -20.75 -7.02
CA THR A 187 13.45 -21.36 -7.44
C THR A 187 13.11 -20.91 -8.84
N VAL A 188 13.00 -21.88 -9.75
CA VAL A 188 12.43 -21.69 -11.09
C VAL A 188 10.96 -21.27 -10.93
N PRO A 189 10.50 -20.21 -11.61
CA PRO A 189 9.11 -19.74 -11.49
C PRO A 189 8.14 -20.85 -11.96
N GLY A 190 7.26 -21.32 -11.07
CA GLY A 190 6.21 -22.29 -11.40
C GLY A 190 6.16 -23.58 -10.57
N MET A 191 7.16 -23.87 -9.71
CA MET A 191 7.18 -25.08 -8.85
C MET A 191 7.60 -24.77 -7.40
N GLU A 192 6.92 -23.83 -6.73
CA GLU A 192 7.44 -23.20 -5.50
C GLU A 192 6.91 -23.78 -4.17
N PHE A 193 5.95 -24.71 -4.19
CA PHE A 193 5.39 -25.27 -2.96
C PHE A 193 5.79 -26.74 -2.80
N ARG A 194 7.03 -26.98 -2.37
CA ARG A 194 7.52 -28.34 -2.10
C ARG A 194 7.05 -28.89 -0.75
N THR A 195 6.64 -28.03 0.18
CA THR A 195 6.19 -28.44 1.51
C THR A 195 4.96 -27.64 1.98
N GLU A 196 4.14 -28.24 2.84
CA GLU A 196 2.99 -27.56 3.46
C GLU A 196 3.42 -26.30 4.25
N LYS A 197 4.65 -26.31 4.79
CA LYS A 197 5.25 -25.18 5.49
C LYS A 197 5.44 -23.97 4.56
N ASP A 198 5.82 -24.18 3.30
CA ASP A 198 5.99 -23.11 2.32
C ASP A 198 4.66 -22.48 1.91
N VAL A 199 3.61 -23.31 1.76
CA VAL A 199 2.24 -22.86 1.51
C VAL A 199 1.75 -21.96 2.65
N ARG A 200 1.90 -22.42 3.91
CA ARG A 200 1.55 -21.61 5.10
C ARG A 200 2.35 -20.30 5.15
N ARG A 201 3.63 -20.31 4.74
CA ARG A 201 4.49 -19.13 4.73
C ARG A 201 4.02 -18.11 3.68
N VAL A 202 3.66 -18.54 2.48
CA VAL A 202 3.14 -17.63 1.44
C VAL A 202 1.78 -17.05 1.81
N ILE A 203 0.87 -17.86 2.36
CA ILE A 203 -0.42 -17.36 2.86
C ILE A 203 -0.21 -16.29 3.94
N LYS A 204 0.68 -16.54 4.91
CA LYS A 204 1.04 -15.54 5.95
C LYS A 204 1.63 -14.27 5.33
N LYS A 205 2.53 -14.39 4.35
CA LYS A 205 3.13 -13.24 3.63
C LYS A 205 2.09 -12.43 2.84
N GLN A 206 1.14 -13.09 2.19
CA GLN A 206 0.06 -12.42 1.47
C GLN A 206 -0.86 -11.69 2.46
N ALA A 207 -1.25 -12.35 3.56
CA ALA A 207 -2.05 -11.73 4.61
C ALA A 207 -1.37 -10.50 5.23
N THR A 208 -0.06 -10.57 5.50
CA THR A 208 0.68 -9.40 6.04
C THR A 208 0.80 -8.27 5.03
N LYS A 209 1.00 -8.55 3.74
CA LYS A 209 1.02 -7.52 2.68
C LYS A 209 -0.32 -6.79 2.57
N ILE A 210 -1.43 -7.52 2.62
CA ILE A 210 -2.78 -6.93 2.56
C ILE A 210 -3.00 -5.99 3.75
N VAL A 211 -2.66 -6.43 4.97
CA VAL A 211 -2.76 -5.59 6.17
C VAL A 211 -1.82 -4.38 6.10
N GLN A 212 -0.59 -4.56 5.61
CA GLN A 212 0.41 -3.50 5.49
C GLN A 212 -0.01 -2.38 4.52
N ASN A 213 -0.75 -2.74 3.46
CA ASN A 213 -1.24 -1.80 2.46
C ASN A 213 -2.46 -0.99 2.94
N SER A 214 -3.12 -1.39 4.03
CA SER A 214 -4.28 -0.66 4.56
C SER A 214 -3.91 0.75 5.04
N LYS A 215 -4.77 1.73 4.73
CA LYS A 215 -4.55 3.14 5.11
C LYS A 215 -4.40 3.28 6.62
N ALA A 216 -5.27 2.64 7.40
CA ALA A 216 -5.22 2.69 8.87
C ALA A 216 -3.88 2.18 9.44
N PHE A 217 -3.34 1.09 8.88
CA PHE A 217 -2.05 0.54 9.30
C PHE A 217 -0.87 1.44 8.91
N GLN A 218 -0.89 2.02 7.71
CA GLN A 218 0.13 2.99 7.30
C GLN A 218 0.14 4.22 8.21
N THR A 219 -1.02 4.74 8.57
CA THR A 219 -1.14 5.88 9.49
C THR A 219 -0.60 5.55 10.88
N LYS A 220 -0.90 4.35 11.40
CA LYS A 220 -0.34 3.84 12.67
C LYS A 220 1.20 3.79 12.64
N ASN A 221 1.76 3.19 11.59
CA ASN A 221 3.21 3.06 11.43
C ASN A 221 3.90 4.43 11.32
N LYS A 222 3.30 5.38 10.60
CA LYS A 222 3.81 6.76 10.51
C LYS A 222 3.85 7.42 11.89
N LEU A 223 2.78 7.30 12.68
CA LEU A 223 2.70 7.85 14.03
C LEU A 223 3.74 7.22 14.97
N GLU A 224 3.95 5.91 14.87
CA GLU A 224 4.93 5.18 15.67
C GLU A 224 6.37 5.57 15.31
N LYS A 225 6.70 5.67 14.02
CA LYS A 225 8.00 6.18 13.55
C LYS A 225 8.29 7.58 14.09
N GLN A 226 7.30 8.47 14.06
CA GLN A 226 7.46 9.82 14.63
C GLN A 226 7.68 9.80 16.15
N LYS A 227 6.97 8.94 16.89
CA LYS A 227 7.18 8.75 18.34
C LYS A 227 8.59 8.24 18.63
N ASN A 228 9.06 7.24 17.88
CA ASN A 228 10.37 6.64 18.07
C ASN A 228 11.49 7.64 17.71
N LYS A 229 11.34 8.41 16.63
CA LYS A 229 12.26 9.51 16.28
C LYS A 229 12.34 10.54 17.42
N LYS A 230 11.20 10.96 17.98
CA LYS A 230 11.16 11.90 19.12
C LYS A 230 11.83 11.33 20.37
N LYS A 231 11.61 10.05 20.69
CA LYS A 231 12.26 9.38 21.82
C LYS A 231 13.78 9.29 21.63
N SER A 232 14.22 8.83 20.46
CA SER A 232 15.65 8.74 20.12
C SER A 232 16.36 10.09 20.23
N MET A 233 15.75 11.16 19.70
CA MET A 233 16.30 12.52 19.84
C MET A 233 16.39 12.99 21.29
N LYS A 234 15.38 12.68 22.13
CA LYS A 234 15.44 13.00 23.57
C LYS A 234 16.60 12.27 24.26
N MET A 235 16.76 10.97 24.00
CA MET A 235 17.84 10.17 24.57
C MET A 235 19.22 10.67 24.11
N LYS A 236 19.37 11.01 22.82
CA LYS A 236 20.59 11.62 22.28
C LYS A 236 20.91 12.94 22.96
N ASN A 237 19.92 13.82 23.11
CA ASN A 237 20.10 15.11 23.77
C ASN A 237 20.46 14.96 25.26
N GLN A 238 19.87 13.98 25.96
CA GLN A 238 20.25 13.66 27.34
C GLN A 238 21.70 13.18 27.42
N ARG A 239 22.11 12.26 26.54
CA ARG A 239 23.50 11.78 26.47
C ARG A 239 24.49 12.92 26.22
N ILE A 240 24.19 13.82 25.28
CA ILE A 240 25.03 14.99 24.99
C ILE A 240 25.14 15.90 26.22
N LYS A 241 24.03 16.15 26.94
CA LYS A 241 24.04 16.95 28.17
C LYS A 241 24.90 16.32 29.27
N LEU A 242 24.87 15.00 29.44
CA LEU A 242 25.71 14.31 30.42
C LEU A 242 27.19 14.39 30.03
N GLN A 243 27.52 14.18 28.75
CA GLN A 243 28.89 14.29 28.25
C GLN A 243 29.44 15.72 28.37
N SER A 244 28.63 16.75 28.12
CA SER A 244 29.07 18.14 28.25
C SER A 244 29.33 18.53 29.71
N LYS A 245 28.52 18.03 30.65
CA LYS A 245 28.78 18.19 32.09
C LYS A 245 30.10 17.50 32.50
N ASN A 246 30.34 16.27 32.07
CA ASN A 246 31.56 15.54 32.39
C ASN A 246 32.82 16.21 31.80
N LYS A 247 32.74 16.76 30.58
CA LYS A 247 33.84 17.53 29.98
C LYS A 247 34.11 18.86 30.69
N LYS A 248 33.09 19.51 31.26
CA LYS A 248 33.27 20.72 32.07
C LYS A 248 33.94 20.38 33.41
N GLY A 249 33.48 19.33 34.09
CA GLY A 249 34.09 18.85 35.33
C GLY A 249 35.57 18.48 35.16
N LYS A 250 35.90 17.74 34.08
CA LYS A 250 37.31 17.42 33.78
C LYS A 250 38.17 18.65 33.52
N ARG A 251 37.65 19.66 32.81
CA ARG A 251 38.38 20.91 32.53
C ARG A 251 38.69 21.71 33.80
N VAL A 252 37.75 21.75 34.74
CA VAL A 252 37.94 22.40 36.04
C VAL A 252 38.99 21.65 36.88
N ILE A 253 38.97 20.32 36.88
CA ILE A 253 39.98 19.52 37.60
C ILE A 253 41.37 19.72 36.98
N THR A 254 41.49 19.69 35.66
CA THR A 254 42.78 19.92 34.99
C THR A 254 43.31 21.33 35.20
N SER A 255 42.45 22.36 35.22
CA SER A 255 42.91 23.72 35.49
C SER A 255 43.40 23.88 36.93
N VAL A 256 42.72 23.25 37.90
CA VAL A 256 43.13 23.28 39.31
C VAL A 256 44.45 22.53 39.52
N LEU A 257 44.63 21.37 38.88
CA LEU A 257 45.89 20.63 38.95
C LEU A 257 47.06 21.37 38.28
N LEU A 258 46.81 22.09 37.18
CA LEU A 258 47.84 22.92 36.54
C LEU A 258 48.29 24.06 37.45
N THR A 259 47.35 24.75 38.10
CA THR A 259 47.67 25.83 39.04
C THR A 259 48.42 25.35 40.27
N ILE A 260 48.15 24.13 40.76
CA ILE A 260 48.90 23.55 41.88
C ILE A 260 50.33 23.23 41.45
N ALA A 261 50.52 22.64 40.26
CA ALA A 261 51.85 22.32 39.74
C ALA A 261 52.71 23.57 39.44
N GLU A 262 52.10 24.71 39.07
CA GLU A 262 52.80 25.98 38.89
C GLU A 262 53.30 26.56 40.23
N VAL A 263 52.51 26.47 41.31
CA VAL A 263 52.90 26.95 42.65
C VAL A 263 54.04 26.12 43.27
N ASP A 264 54.08 24.82 42.99
CA ASP A 264 55.15 23.94 43.49
C ASP A 264 56.50 24.19 42.79
N ASN A 265 56.49 24.75 41.57
CA ASN A 265 57.69 25.00 40.76
C ASN A 265 58.34 26.38 41.03
N GLU A 266 57.59 27.34 41.61
CA GLU A 266 58.11 28.66 42.00
C GLU A 266 58.76 28.67 43.40
N ASN A 267 58.59 27.60 44.19
CA ASN A 267 59.09 27.50 45.57
C ASN A 267 60.32 26.57 45.73
N SER A 268 60.96 26.17 44.64
CA SER A 268 62.16 25.30 44.63
C SER A 268 63.36 25.98 43.99
#